data_AF-A0A176J3L9-F1
#
_entry.id   AF-A0A176J3L9-F1
#
_cell.length_a   1.000
_cell.length_b   1.000
_cell.length_c   1.000
_cell.angle_alpha   90.00
_cell.angle_beta   90.00
_cell.angle_gamma   90.00
#
_symmetry.space_group_name_H-M   'P 1'
#
loop_
_entity.id
_entity.type
_entity.pdbx_description
1 polymer ?
#
loop_
_entity_poly.entity_id
_entity_poly.type
_entity_poly.pdbx_seq_one_letter_code
_entity_poly.pdbx_strand_id
1 'polypeptide(L)' 'MFGKKTEKRFDEKMVQNYQHGLIYILVDRQTGVNYLHTWNPQGSGLTPLLDEKGEPIVEMIEDADK' A
#
# COMPACT_ATOMS: atom_id res chain seq x y z
N MET A 1 -17.52 -5.50 24.82
CA MET A 1 -17.53 -6.07 23.46
C MET A 1 -16.10 -6.08 22.95
N PHE A 2 -15.47 -7.25 22.87
CA PHE A 2 -14.14 -7.37 22.26
C PHE A 2 -14.34 -7.51 20.74
N GLY A 3 -14.11 -6.42 20.01
CA GLY A 3 -14.13 -6.45 18.55
C GLY A 3 -13.08 -7.44 18.05
N LYS A 4 -13.48 -8.35 17.16
CA LYS A 4 -12.55 -9.20 16.41
C LYS A 4 -11.47 -8.29 15.79
N LYS A 5 -10.20 -8.53 16.09
CA LYS A 5 -9.09 -7.93 15.34
C LYS A 5 -9.19 -8.45 13.91
N THR A 6 -9.77 -7.66 13.02
CA THR A 6 -9.70 -7.90 11.58
C THR A 6 -8.26 -7.65 11.15
N GLU A 7 -7.64 -8.64 10.51
CA GLU A 7 -6.34 -8.45 9.89
C GLU A 7 -6.43 -7.35 8.84
N LYS A 8 -5.41 -6.47 8.81
CA LYS A 8 -5.35 -5.42 7.79
C LYS A 8 -5.19 -6.08 6.42
N ARG A 9 -5.81 -5.53 5.37
CA ARG A 9 -5.61 -5.99 3.99
C ARG A 9 -4.37 -5.37 3.35
N PHE A 10 -4.09 -4.11 3.68
CA PHE A 10 -2.97 -3.34 3.14
C PHE A 10 -2.05 -2.87 4.26
N ASP A 11 -0.76 -2.87 3.99
CA ASP A 11 0.27 -2.24 4.82
C ASP A 11 0.92 -1.06 4.09
N GLU A 12 1.30 -0.05 4.86
CA GLU A 12 2.01 1.13 4.38
C GLU A 12 3.52 0.86 4.44
N LYS A 13 4.14 0.60 3.29
CA LYS A 13 5.59 0.39 3.19
C LYS A 13 6.37 1.71 3.21
N MET A 14 5.76 2.76 2.68
CA MET A 14 6.33 4.11 2.69
C MET A 14 5.19 5.14 2.69
N VAL A 15 5.40 6.25 3.40
CA VAL A 15 4.52 7.42 3.36
C VAL A 15 5.39 8.66 3.14
N GLN A 16 5.04 9.45 2.14
CA GLN A 16 5.68 10.72 1.84
C GLN A 16 4.64 11.83 1.82
N ASN A 17 4.97 12.93 2.49
CA ASN A 17 4.18 14.15 2.51
C ASN A 17 4.72 15.12 1.46
N TYR A 18 3.84 15.85 0.81
CA TYR A 18 4.18 17.03 0.00
C TYR A 18 3.18 18.16 0.28
N GLN A 19 3.43 19.36 -0.26
CA GLN A 19 2.69 20.57 0.13
C GLN A 19 1.16 20.43 0.20
N HIS A 20 0.55 19.62 -0.67
CA HIS A 20 -0.91 19.49 -0.75
C HIS A 20 -1.39 18.03 -0.80
N GLY A 21 -0.64 17.08 -0.24
CA GLY A 21 -1.09 15.69 -0.25
C GLY A 21 -0.09 14.67 0.28
N LEU A 22 -0.46 13.41 0.05
CA LEU A 22 0.26 12.23 0.50
C LEU A 22 0.53 11.29 -0.67
N ILE A 23 1.69 10.66 -0.64
CA ILE A 23 2.07 9.56 -1.52
C ILE A 23 2.38 8.37 -0.63
N TYR A 24 1.73 7.24 -0.88
CA TYR A 24 1.96 5.99 -0.18
C TYR A 24 2.47 4.93 -1.15
N ILE A 25 3.36 4.08 -0.65
CA ILE A 25 3.52 2.74 -1.20
C ILE A 25 2.75 1.78 -0.30
N LEU A 26 1.67 1.22 -0.84
CA LEU A 26 0.84 0.24 -0.16
C LEU A 26 1.19 -1.15 -0.67
N VAL A 27 1.17 -2.15 0.20
CA VAL A 27 1.29 -3.57 -0.21
C VAL A 27 0.01 -4.30 0.15
N ASP A 28 -0.57 -4.99 -0.82
CA ASP A 28 -1.67 -5.91 -0.58
C ASP A 28 -1.13 -7.21 0.06
N ARG A 29 -1.47 -7.46 1.33
CA ARG A 29 -0.97 -8.62 2.07
C ARG A 29 -1.40 -9.98 1.50
N GLN A 30 -2.46 -10.04 0.70
CA GLN A 30 -2.90 -11.31 0.11
C GLN A 30 -2.19 -11.64 -1.20
N THR A 31 -1.80 -10.62 -1.97
CA THR A 31 -1.20 -10.80 -3.30
C THR A 31 0.28 -10.42 -3.36
N GLY A 32 0.76 -9.67 -2.38
CA GLY A 32 2.08 -9.03 -2.38
C GLY A 32 2.20 -7.85 -3.35
N VAL A 33 1.15 -7.51 -4.12
CA VAL A 33 1.22 -6.44 -5.11
C VAL A 33 1.45 -5.09 -4.43
N ASN A 34 2.40 -4.33 -4.94
CA ASN A 34 2.74 -2.99 -4.47
C ASN A 34 1.98 -1.93 -5.29
N TYR A 35 1.44 -0.93 -4.60
CA TYR A 35 0.64 0.14 -5.21
C TYR A 35 1.18 1.52 -4.82
N LEU A 36 1.26 2.40 -5.81
CA LEU A 36 1.37 3.84 -5.61
C LEU A 36 -0.03 4.39 -5.35
N HIS A 37 -0.27 4.86 -4.13
CA HIS A 37 -1.47 5.60 -3.79
C HIS A 37 -1.13 7.08 -3.64
N THR A 38 -1.74 7.92 -4.47
CA THR A 38 -1.65 9.37 -4.36
C THR A 38 -2.96 9.89 -3.80
N TRP A 39 -2.87 10.78 -2.82
CA TRP A 39 -4.03 11.42 -2.21
C TRP A 39 -3.80 12.93 -2.09
N ASN A 40 -4.82 13.71 -2.39
CA ASN A 40 -4.90 15.15 -2.09
C ASN A 40 -6.38 15.53 -1.83
N PRO A 41 -6.66 16.76 -1.37
CA PRO A 41 -8.03 17.20 -1.13
C PRO A 41 -8.94 17.19 -2.37
N GLN A 42 -8.39 17.15 -3.59
CA GLN A 42 -9.13 17.14 -4.85
C GLN A 42 -9.39 15.72 -5.38
N GLY A 43 -8.78 14.69 -4.80
CA GLY A 43 -8.98 13.30 -5.22
C GLY A 43 -7.86 12.35 -4.81
N SER A 44 -7.96 11.12 -5.30
CA SER A 44 -6.96 10.08 -5.11
C SER A 44 -6.80 9.21 -6.34
N GLY A 45 -5.64 8.56 -6.45
CA GLY A 45 -5.32 7.58 -7.48
C GLY A 45 -4.59 6.38 -6.90
N LEU A 46 -4.88 5.19 -7.42
CA LEU A 46 -4.24 3.94 -7.02
C LEU A 46 -3.71 3.23 -8.27
N THR A 47 -2.39 3.05 -8.36
CA THR A 47 -1.72 2.46 -9.53
C THR A 47 -0.78 1.34 -9.08
N PRO A 48 -0.84 0.13 -9.65
CA PRO A 48 0.15 -0.91 -9.39
C PRO A 48 1.54 -0.42 -9.81
N LEU A 49 2.55 -0.66 -8.97
CA LEU A 49 3.93 -0.47 -9.38
C LEU A 49 4.32 -1.62 -10.32
N LEU A 50 4.93 -1.28 -11.45
CA LEU A 50 5.33 -2.25 -12.47
C LEU A 50 6.84 -2.37 -12.54
N ASP A 51 7.32 -3.54 -12.93
CA ASP A 51 8.72 -3.80 -13.24
C ASP A 51 9.07 -3.40 -14.69
N GLU A 52 10.31 -3.70 -15.11
CA GLU A 52 10.81 -3.41 -16.45
C GLU A 52 10.07 -4.15 -17.59
N LYS A 53 9.31 -5.21 -17.26
CA LYS A 53 8.50 -5.98 -18.22
C LYS A 53 7.05 -5.51 -18.26
N GLY A 54 6.68 -4.56 -17.40
CA GLY A 54 5.31 -4.09 -17.24
C GLY A 54 4.45 -5.02 -16.38
N GLU A 55 5.06 -5.93 -15.61
CA GLU A 55 4.35 -6.82 -14.68
C GLU A 55 4.28 -6.17 -13.28
N PRO A 56 3.22 -6.42 -12.49
CA PRO A 56 3.13 -5.89 -11.14
C PRO A 56 4.28 -6.37 -10.24
N ILE A 57 4.88 -5.45 -9.48
CA ILE A 57 5.86 -5.77 -8.46
C ILE A 57 5.16 -6.46 -7.30
N VAL A 58 5.59 -7.69 -7.01
CA VAL A 58 5.04 -8.56 -5.96
C VAL A 58 6.11 -8.83 -4.89
N GLU A 59 5.82 -8.45 -3.65
CA GLU A 59 6.65 -8.71 -2.47
C GLU A 59 5.74 -9.01 -1.27
N MET A 60 5.78 -10.25 -0.77
CA MET A 60 4.98 -10.65 0.39
C MET A 60 5.53 -10.00 1.65
N ILE A 61 4.64 -9.48 2.49
CA ILE A 61 5.01 -9.00 3.82
C ILE A 61 4.97 -10.18 4.77
N GLU A 62 6.13 -10.50 5.34
CA GLU A 62 6.22 -11.33 6.52
C GLU A 62 5.82 -10.48 7.73
N ASP A 63 4.91 -10.99 8.57
CA ASP A 63 4.72 -10.40 9.87
C ASP A 63 6.03 -10.57 10.64
N ALA A 64 6.74 -9.46 10.91
CA ALA A 64 7.82 -9.49 11.87
C ALA A 64 7.25 -10.06 13.17
N ASP A 65 7.81 -11.17 13.63
CA ASP A 65 7.37 -11.89 14.83
C ASP A 65 7.00 -10.91 15.95
N LYS A 66 5.76 -11.01 16.43
CA LYS A 66 5.20 -10.19 17.50
C LYS A 66 5.94 -10.38 18.82
#